data_AF-F9ZKH6-F1
#
_entry.id   AF-F9ZKH6-F1
#
_cell.length_a   1.000
_cell.length_b   1.000
_cell.length_c   1.000
_cell.angle_alpha   90.00
_cell.angle_beta   90.00
_cell.angle_gamma   90.00
#
_symmetry.space_group_name_H-M   'P 1'
#
loop_
_entity.id
_entity.type
_entity.pdbx_description
1 polymer ?
#
loop_
_entity_poly.entity_id
_entity_poly.type
_entity_poly.pdbx_seq_one_letter_code
_entity_poly.pdbx_strand_id
1 'polypeptide(L)'
;MIIILTATPGCGKTNHAVWSHIKPAVENERIVYVCGIPDLKLMHIKLSIAKLNTWAERTPIDETEPEGKQRLNNITEGSLIVVDEAAYPWPAIDLKDPPEHIKYLSQHRKHGLDFLVITQSPKFVHPFVLENADRHIHLSQEWSGNKQYEWSEYCANPKLKTNRANAVKKPYKLEKKAFDLYYSASLHVEKPKRAIPKMVYAAIFLLFAVPAMAMITYGRISDRLADPMQEIAANEEEKINLSAQEGETQPLSVIPVSQPVIALPSTKESLSMLSDAVDWSQVAACVSSKSNCICYGHQAQRLNIVPDTCNAAINYGWIIN
;
A
#
# COMPACT_ATOMS: atom_id res chain seq x y z
N MET A 1 20.54 1.02 -24.96
CA MET A 1 19.61 0.75 -23.84
C MET A 1 18.31 1.50 -24.07
N ILE A 2 17.16 0.88 -23.83
CA ILE A 2 15.85 1.53 -23.91
C ILE A 2 15.25 1.65 -22.50
N ILE A 3 14.98 2.88 -22.07
CA ILE A 3 14.31 3.19 -20.80
C ILE A 3 12.90 3.70 -21.09
N ILE A 4 11.89 3.02 -20.53
CA ILE A 4 10.52 3.52 -20.48
C ILE A 4 10.35 4.33 -19.19
N LEU A 5 9.93 5.59 -19.30
CA LEU A 5 9.59 6.44 -18.17
C LEU A 5 8.10 6.76 -18.18
N THR A 6 7.38 6.26 -17.18
CA THR A 6 5.97 6.56 -16.97
C THR A 6 5.74 7.24 -15.64
N ALA A 7 4.57 7.88 -15.48
CA ALA A 7 4.15 8.36 -14.18
C ALA A 7 2.66 8.60 -14.11
N THR A 8 2.14 8.65 -12.88
CA THR A 8 0.84 9.28 -12.65
C THR A 8 0.89 10.79 -12.98
N PRO A 9 -0.18 11.38 -13.53
CA PRO A 9 -0.23 12.80 -13.84
C PRO A 9 0.19 13.67 -12.64
N GLY A 10 0.97 14.73 -12.91
CA GLY A 10 1.46 15.65 -11.87
C GLY A 10 2.72 15.19 -11.11
N CYS A 11 3.27 14.01 -11.40
CA CYS A 11 4.50 13.50 -10.75
C CYS A 11 5.82 13.99 -11.38
N GLY A 12 5.78 14.93 -12.33
CA GLY A 12 6.98 15.52 -12.91
C GLY A 12 7.83 14.59 -13.76
N LYS A 13 7.21 13.84 -14.69
CA LYS A 13 7.91 12.96 -15.67
C LYS A 13 9.05 13.68 -16.37
N THR A 14 8.75 14.82 -17.00
CA THR A 14 9.71 15.63 -17.74
C THR A 14 10.81 16.17 -16.83
N ASN A 15 10.47 16.59 -15.60
CA ASN A 15 11.45 17.02 -14.60
C ASN A 15 12.47 15.90 -14.30
N HIS A 16 11.97 14.70 -14.02
CA HIS A 16 12.82 13.53 -13.76
C HIS A 16 13.65 13.13 -15.00
N ALA A 17 13.05 13.15 -16.19
CA ALA A 17 13.77 12.87 -17.44
C ALA A 17 14.93 13.84 -17.65
N VAL A 18 14.64 15.15 -17.56
CA VAL A 18 15.63 16.21 -17.76
C VAL A 18 16.75 16.10 -16.74
N TRP A 19 16.42 15.94 -15.47
CA TRP A 19 17.42 15.93 -14.39
C TRP A 19 18.24 14.64 -14.33
N SER A 20 17.59 13.49 -14.43
CA SER A 20 18.23 12.18 -14.17
C SER A 20 18.86 11.54 -15.42
N HIS A 21 18.48 11.99 -16.62
CA HIS A 21 18.93 11.35 -17.86
C HIS A 21 19.51 12.34 -18.88
N ILE A 22 18.79 13.41 -19.22
CA ILE A 22 19.21 14.34 -20.28
C ILE A 22 20.40 15.18 -19.82
N LYS A 23 20.29 15.82 -18.65
CA LYS A 23 21.37 16.66 -18.10
C LYS A 23 22.68 15.86 -17.94
N PRO A 24 22.70 14.67 -17.30
CA PRO A 24 23.91 13.85 -17.23
C PRO A 24 24.45 13.45 -18.61
N ALA A 25 23.59 13.16 -19.60
CA ALA A 25 24.07 12.84 -20.94
C ALA A 25 24.80 14.03 -21.57
N VAL A 26 24.24 15.24 -21.48
CA VAL A 26 24.86 16.47 -21.98
C VAL A 26 26.15 16.80 -21.24
N GLU A 27 26.18 16.64 -19.91
CA GLU A 27 27.38 16.88 -19.08
C GLU A 27 28.52 15.90 -19.39
N ASN A 28 28.19 14.69 -19.84
CA ASN A 28 29.16 13.71 -20.34
C ASN A 28 29.43 13.86 -21.85
N GLU A 29 29.15 15.03 -22.42
CA GLU A 29 29.41 15.38 -23.83
C GLU A 29 28.72 14.45 -24.85
N ARG A 30 27.67 13.73 -24.42
CA ARG A 30 26.90 12.87 -25.30
C ARG A 30 25.93 13.70 -26.12
N ILE A 31 25.85 13.43 -27.43
CA ILE A 31 24.85 14.04 -28.30
C ILE A 31 23.46 13.59 -27.85
N VAL A 32 22.56 14.54 -27.65
CA VAL A 32 21.17 14.29 -27.24
C VAL A 32 20.21 14.79 -28.30
N TYR A 33 19.39 13.89 -28.83
CA TYR A 33 18.27 14.20 -29.71
C TYR A 33 16.98 14.22 -28.90
N VAL A 34 16.10 15.19 -29.14
CA VAL A 34 14.87 15.34 -28.35
C VAL A 34 13.66 15.60 -29.24
N CYS A 35 12.63 14.78 -29.08
CA CYS A 35 11.32 14.96 -29.69
C CYS A 35 10.30 15.20 -28.57
N GLY A 36 9.51 16.29 -28.66
CA GLY A 36 8.34 16.51 -27.80
C GLY A 36 8.54 17.32 -26.51
N ILE A 37 9.78 17.62 -26.08
CA ILE A 37 10.01 18.50 -24.91
C ILE A 37 10.07 19.97 -25.37
N PRO A 38 9.16 20.85 -24.91
CA PRO A 38 9.16 22.26 -25.28
C PRO A 38 10.26 23.04 -24.56
N ASP A 39 10.91 23.94 -25.31
CA ASP A 39 11.93 24.90 -24.86
C ASP A 39 12.99 24.33 -23.90
N LEU A 40 13.49 23.13 -24.20
CA LEU A 40 14.61 22.54 -23.48
C LEU A 40 15.85 23.42 -23.67
N LYS A 41 16.44 23.90 -22.56
CA LYS A 41 17.59 24.83 -22.56
C LYS A 41 18.95 24.14 -22.54
N LEU A 42 18.98 22.83 -22.34
CA LEU A 42 20.20 22.03 -22.45
C LEU A 42 20.62 21.90 -23.91
N MET A 43 21.93 21.71 -24.18
CA MET A 43 22.39 21.45 -25.56
C MET A 43 21.77 20.16 -26.10
N HIS A 44 20.97 20.28 -27.14
CA HIS A 44 20.29 19.15 -27.77
C HIS A 44 19.95 19.45 -29.23
N ILE A 45 19.68 18.40 -30.00
CA ILE A 45 19.18 18.48 -31.36
C ILE A 45 17.68 18.18 -31.34
N LYS A 46 16.86 19.18 -31.70
CA LYS A 46 15.41 19.02 -31.76
C LYS A 46 15.01 18.17 -32.97
N LEU A 47 14.23 17.12 -32.73
CA LEU A 47 13.63 16.28 -33.75
C LEU A 47 12.13 16.54 -33.88
N SER A 48 11.65 16.59 -35.12
CA SER A 48 10.22 16.41 -35.41
C SER A 48 9.90 14.92 -35.43
N ILE A 49 8.62 14.55 -35.33
CA ILE A 49 8.18 13.15 -35.43
C ILE A 49 8.62 12.53 -36.77
N ALA A 50 8.52 13.27 -37.86
CA ALA A 50 8.96 12.80 -39.18
C ALA A 50 10.46 12.45 -39.19
N LYS A 51 11.32 13.32 -38.64
CA LYS A 51 12.77 13.07 -38.54
C LYS A 51 13.12 12.00 -37.51
N LEU A 52 12.35 11.86 -36.43
CA LEU A 52 12.53 10.77 -35.48
C LEU A 52 12.32 9.43 -36.18
N ASN A 53 11.30 9.30 -37.02
CA ASN A 53 10.96 8.04 -37.69
C ASN A 53 11.93 7.65 -38.81
N THR A 54 12.92 8.50 -39.12
CA THR A 54 14.03 8.18 -40.04
C THR A 54 15.32 7.80 -39.30
N TRP A 55 15.28 7.60 -37.98
CA TRP A 55 16.47 7.28 -37.18
C TRP A 55 17.18 5.99 -37.61
N ALA A 56 16.42 5.01 -38.11
CA ALA A 56 16.90 3.68 -38.50
C ALA A 56 17.42 3.63 -39.95
N GLU A 57 17.38 4.75 -40.68
CA GLU A 57 17.98 4.84 -42.00
C GLU A 57 19.50 4.73 -41.90
N ARG A 58 20.05 3.85 -42.72
CA ARG A 58 21.43 3.40 -42.60
C ARG A 58 21.97 2.96 -43.96
N THR A 59 23.27 3.12 -44.15
CA THR A 59 24.00 2.60 -45.30
C THR A 59 25.01 1.56 -44.87
N PRO A 60 25.20 0.48 -45.65
CA PRO A 60 26.33 -0.42 -45.46
C PRO A 60 27.66 0.36 -45.53
N ILE A 61 28.62 0.01 -44.68
CA ILE A 61 29.99 0.53 -44.77
C ILE A 61 30.74 -0.22 -45.87
N ASP A 62 30.46 -1.50 -46.03
CA ASP A 62 30.97 -2.35 -47.11
C ASP A 62 29.80 -2.76 -48.01
N GLU A 63 29.86 -2.36 -49.28
CA GLU A 63 28.82 -2.68 -50.27
C GLU A 63 28.78 -4.18 -50.60
N THR A 64 29.87 -4.91 -50.36
CA THR A 64 29.95 -6.35 -50.61
C THR A 64 29.30 -7.19 -49.50
N GLU A 65 29.13 -6.60 -48.31
CA GLU A 65 28.48 -7.22 -47.15
C GLU A 65 27.35 -6.32 -46.60
N PRO A 66 26.20 -6.23 -47.28
CA PRO A 66 25.12 -5.31 -46.91
C PRO A 66 24.52 -5.55 -45.50
N GLU A 67 24.61 -6.78 -44.99
CA GLU A 67 24.20 -7.13 -43.61
C GLU A 67 25.31 -6.94 -42.56
N GLY A 68 26.51 -6.54 -42.99
CA GLY A 68 27.68 -6.33 -42.16
C GLY A 68 27.61 -5.03 -41.33
N LYS A 69 28.74 -4.32 -41.22
CA LYS A 69 28.75 -3.04 -40.49
C LYS A 69 27.95 -2.01 -41.26
N GLN A 70 26.95 -1.43 -40.59
CA GLN A 70 26.10 -0.38 -41.12
C GLN A 70 26.36 0.91 -40.34
N ARG A 71 26.21 2.05 -41.00
CA ARG A 71 26.30 3.37 -40.40
C ARG A 71 24.96 4.07 -40.49
N LEU A 72 24.54 4.72 -39.41
CA LEU A 72 23.32 5.54 -39.41
C LEU A 72 23.51 6.83 -40.22
N ASN A 73 22.48 7.19 -40.98
CA ASN A 73 22.53 8.34 -41.89
C ASN A 73 22.14 9.64 -41.18
N ASN A 74 21.12 9.58 -40.33
CA ASN A 74 20.45 10.76 -39.80
C ASN A 74 20.79 11.06 -38.33
N ILE A 75 21.30 10.06 -37.60
CA ILE A 75 21.56 10.12 -36.17
C ILE A 75 23.00 9.71 -35.91
N THR A 76 23.69 10.43 -35.03
CA THR A 76 25.04 10.07 -34.60
C THR A 76 25.01 8.85 -33.69
N GLU A 77 25.89 7.89 -33.95
CA GLU A 77 26.08 6.72 -33.11
C GLU A 77 26.55 7.11 -31.70
N GLY A 78 26.23 6.29 -30.70
CA GLY A 78 26.53 6.61 -29.30
C GLY A 78 25.64 7.70 -28.69
N SER A 79 24.67 8.26 -29.42
CA SER A 79 23.80 9.33 -28.93
C SER A 79 22.66 8.82 -28.02
N LEU A 80 22.03 9.75 -27.30
CA LEU A 80 20.79 9.55 -26.56
C LEU A 80 19.62 10.15 -27.34
N ILE A 81 18.58 9.36 -27.59
CA ILE A 81 17.34 9.82 -28.22
C ILE A 81 16.23 9.87 -27.18
N VAL A 82 15.67 11.05 -26.95
CA VAL A 82 14.57 11.29 -26.01
C VAL A 82 13.28 11.51 -26.78
N VAL A 83 12.26 10.73 -26.44
CA VAL A 83 10.94 10.81 -27.06
C VAL A 83 9.92 11.08 -25.97
N ASP A 84 9.52 12.35 -25.84
CA ASP A 84 8.43 12.74 -24.94
C ASP A 84 7.06 12.53 -25.58
N GLU A 85 6.10 12.10 -24.75
CA GLU A 85 4.78 11.63 -25.17
C GLU A 85 4.86 10.66 -26.38
N ALA A 86 5.63 9.58 -26.22
CA ALA A 86 5.91 8.59 -27.26
C ALA A 86 4.66 7.92 -27.89
N ALA A 87 3.49 8.09 -27.28
CA ALA A 87 2.21 7.70 -27.87
C ALA A 87 1.91 8.42 -29.19
N TYR A 88 2.48 9.60 -29.45
CA TYR A 88 2.31 10.31 -30.72
C TYR A 88 3.14 9.71 -31.87
N PRO A 89 4.48 9.58 -31.76
CA PRO A 89 5.29 9.00 -32.83
C PRO A 89 5.12 7.49 -32.97
N TRP A 90 4.94 6.77 -31.86
CA TRP A 90 4.90 5.30 -31.82
C TRP A 90 3.65 4.79 -31.09
N PRO A 91 2.45 5.09 -31.60
CA PRO A 91 1.19 4.71 -30.97
C PRO A 91 1.04 3.19 -30.87
N ALA A 92 0.27 2.74 -29.87
CA ALA A 92 -0.17 1.36 -29.72
C ALA A 92 -1.15 0.97 -30.84
N ILE A 93 -0.62 0.65 -32.02
CA ILE A 93 -1.36 0.13 -33.16
C ILE A 93 -0.93 -1.32 -33.36
N ASP A 94 -1.91 -2.21 -33.53
CA ASP A 94 -1.65 -3.59 -33.91
C ASP A 94 -1.42 -3.67 -35.42
N LEU A 95 -0.15 -3.59 -35.82
CA LEU A 95 0.28 -3.68 -37.21
C LEU A 95 0.88 -5.06 -37.44
N LYS A 96 0.33 -5.80 -38.41
CA LYS A 96 0.89 -7.07 -38.87
C LYS A 96 2.36 -6.92 -39.29
N ASP A 97 2.70 -5.77 -39.86
CA ASP A 97 4.06 -5.43 -40.25
C ASP A 97 4.43 -4.02 -39.74
N PRO A 98 5.12 -3.91 -38.58
CA PRO A 98 5.51 -2.62 -38.04
C PRO A 98 6.52 -1.88 -38.95
N PRO A 99 6.55 -0.55 -38.94
CA PRO A 99 7.56 0.24 -39.65
C PRO A 99 9.00 -0.16 -39.28
N GLU A 100 9.92 -0.01 -40.23
CA GLU A 100 11.32 -0.39 -40.05
C GLU A 100 11.98 0.30 -38.85
N HIS A 101 11.67 1.57 -38.60
CA HIS A 101 12.20 2.31 -37.45
C HIS A 101 11.72 1.79 -36.09
N ILE A 102 10.64 1.01 -36.03
CA ILE A 102 10.21 0.31 -34.81
C ILE A 102 10.89 -1.05 -34.72
N LYS A 103 10.92 -1.83 -35.81
CA LYS A 103 11.57 -3.15 -35.86
C LYS A 103 13.06 -3.07 -35.52
N TYR A 104 13.74 -2.07 -36.07
CA TYR A 104 15.19 -1.89 -35.90
C TYR A 104 15.58 -1.44 -34.49
N LEU A 105 14.63 -1.10 -33.61
CA LEU A 105 14.95 -0.84 -32.19
C LEU A 105 15.64 -2.03 -31.53
N SER A 106 15.36 -3.26 -31.96
CA SER A 106 16.09 -4.46 -31.49
C SER A 106 17.61 -4.38 -31.70
N GLN A 107 18.04 -3.62 -32.70
CA GLN A 107 19.44 -3.46 -33.10
C GLN A 107 20.08 -2.15 -32.64
N HIS A 108 19.38 -1.33 -31.84
CA HIS A 108 19.88 -0.04 -31.39
C HIS A 108 21.26 -0.09 -30.71
N ARG A 109 21.55 -1.19 -30.00
CA ARG A 109 22.84 -1.41 -29.32
C ARG A 109 24.02 -1.53 -30.27
N LYS A 110 23.81 -1.99 -31.51
CA LYS A 110 24.88 -2.08 -32.53
C LYS A 110 25.48 -0.70 -32.83
N HIS A 111 24.69 0.35 -32.67
CA HIS A 111 25.07 1.74 -32.88
C HIS A 111 25.33 2.50 -31.56
N GLY A 112 25.37 1.82 -30.42
CA GLY A 112 25.53 2.44 -29.10
C GLY A 112 24.43 3.44 -28.73
N LEU A 113 23.26 3.38 -29.38
CA LEU A 113 22.16 4.29 -29.10
C LEU A 113 21.51 3.95 -27.75
N ASP A 114 21.05 4.98 -27.05
CA ASP A 114 20.11 4.84 -25.95
C ASP A 114 18.82 5.59 -26.26
N PHE A 115 17.69 5.05 -25.82
CA PHE A 115 16.39 5.69 -25.94
C PHE A 115 15.80 5.95 -24.56
N LEU A 116 15.30 7.16 -24.35
CA LEU A 116 14.44 7.52 -23.25
C LEU A 116 13.03 7.77 -23.77
N VAL A 117 12.15 6.78 -23.57
CA VAL A 117 10.77 6.78 -24.05
C VAL A 117 9.86 7.22 -22.91
N ILE A 118 9.32 8.43 -22.99
CA ILE A 118 8.48 9.01 -21.94
C ILE A 118 7.03 8.91 -22.40
N THR A 119 6.17 8.36 -21.54
CA THR A 119 4.74 8.21 -21.84
C THR A 119 3.91 8.25 -20.56
N GLN A 120 2.62 8.58 -20.67
CA GLN A 120 1.70 8.50 -19.53
C GLN A 120 1.42 7.06 -19.11
N SER A 121 1.36 6.15 -20.07
CA SER A 121 1.05 4.74 -19.86
C SER A 121 1.78 3.89 -20.91
N PRO A 122 2.38 2.75 -20.53
CA PRO A 122 2.98 1.83 -21.50
C PRO A 122 1.98 1.41 -22.59
N LYS A 123 0.71 1.23 -22.22
CA LYS A 123 -0.37 0.82 -23.13
C LYS A 123 -0.62 1.74 -24.34
N PHE A 124 -0.09 2.96 -24.33
CA PHE A 124 -0.25 3.90 -25.43
C PHE A 124 0.89 3.83 -26.45
N VAL A 125 1.93 3.06 -26.15
CA VAL A 125 3.12 2.91 -27.00
C VAL A 125 3.09 1.54 -27.67
N HIS A 126 3.61 1.49 -28.90
CA HIS A 126 3.67 0.27 -29.70
C HIS A 126 4.36 -0.90 -28.96
N PRO A 127 3.81 -2.13 -28.98
CA PRO A 127 4.34 -3.28 -28.25
C PRO A 127 5.82 -3.58 -28.51
N PHE A 128 6.25 -3.57 -29.78
CA PHE A 128 7.66 -3.79 -30.14
C PHE A 128 8.63 -2.79 -29.48
N VAL A 129 8.22 -1.54 -29.24
CA VAL A 129 9.07 -0.57 -28.53
C VAL A 129 9.23 -0.99 -27.07
N LEU A 130 8.13 -1.45 -26.45
CA LEU A 130 8.08 -1.87 -25.06
C LEU A 130 8.84 -3.17 -24.82
N GLU A 131 8.76 -4.13 -25.74
CA GLU A 131 9.46 -5.42 -25.65
C GLU A 131 10.98 -5.26 -25.67
N ASN A 132 11.49 -4.22 -26.32
CA ASN A 132 12.92 -3.90 -26.33
C ASN A 132 13.35 -3.05 -25.12
N ALA A 133 12.47 -2.80 -24.15
CA ALA A 133 12.79 -2.04 -22.96
C ALA A 133 13.68 -2.83 -21.99
N ASP A 134 14.82 -2.23 -21.64
CA ASP A 134 15.75 -2.78 -20.65
C ASP A 134 15.43 -2.33 -19.23
N ARG A 135 14.62 -1.28 -19.13
CA ARG A 135 14.27 -0.68 -17.86
C ARG A 135 12.96 0.06 -17.97
N HIS A 136 12.09 -0.13 -17.00
CA HIS A 136 10.89 0.68 -16.85
C HIS A 136 10.89 1.37 -15.49
N ILE A 137 10.73 2.68 -15.53
CA ILE A 137 10.64 3.55 -14.37
C ILE A 137 9.23 4.12 -14.32
N HIS A 138 8.52 3.93 -13.21
CA HIS A 138 7.23 4.54 -12.96
C HIS A 138 7.28 5.47 -11.75
N LEU A 139 6.96 6.75 -11.95
CA LEU A 139 6.86 7.73 -10.86
C LEU A 139 5.43 7.80 -10.34
N SER A 140 5.28 7.67 -9.03
CA SER A 140 4.00 7.76 -8.33
C SER A 140 4.10 8.69 -7.14
N GLN A 141 3.04 9.44 -6.88
CA GLN A 141 2.88 10.21 -5.67
C GLN A 141 1.94 9.46 -4.73
N GLU A 142 2.46 9.01 -3.60
CA GLU A 142 1.72 8.33 -2.55
C GLU A 142 1.56 9.24 -1.34
N TRP A 143 0.67 8.86 -0.42
CA TRP A 143 0.48 9.59 0.84
C TRP A 143 1.76 9.68 1.68
N SER A 144 2.65 8.68 1.56
CA SER A 144 3.96 8.63 2.22
C SER A 144 5.06 9.38 1.44
N GLY A 145 4.70 10.05 0.35
CA GLY A 145 5.62 10.81 -0.50
C GLY A 145 5.78 10.24 -1.91
N ASN A 146 6.71 10.84 -2.64
CA ASN A 146 7.03 10.49 -4.02
C ASN A 146 7.86 9.21 -4.08
N LYS A 147 7.40 8.22 -4.85
CA LYS A 147 8.07 6.94 -5.04
C LYS A 147 8.26 6.61 -6.51
N GLN A 148 9.45 6.11 -6.80
CA GLN A 148 9.84 5.54 -8.07
C GLN A 148 9.78 4.02 -7.95
N TYR A 149 9.14 3.39 -8.92
CA TYR A 149 9.07 1.94 -9.09
C TYR A 149 9.88 1.57 -10.33
N GLU A 150 10.79 0.61 -10.21
CA GLU A 150 11.70 0.22 -11.27
C GLU A 150 11.61 -1.28 -11.55
N TRP A 151 11.51 -1.65 -12.83
CA TRP A 151 11.53 -3.01 -13.34
C TRP A 151 12.62 -3.16 -14.41
N SER A 152 13.18 -4.37 -14.55
CA SER A 152 14.16 -4.74 -15.59
C SER A 152 13.54 -4.93 -16.98
N GLU A 153 12.22 -4.92 -17.07
CA GLU A 153 11.44 -5.02 -18.29
C GLU A 153 10.24 -4.07 -18.20
N TYR A 154 9.50 -3.88 -19.28
CA TYR A 154 8.30 -3.06 -19.21
C TYR A 154 7.22 -3.70 -18.33
N CYS A 155 6.50 -2.88 -17.56
CA CYS A 155 5.37 -3.33 -16.75
C CYS A 155 4.08 -2.79 -17.37
N ALA A 156 3.26 -3.66 -17.94
CA ALA A 156 2.03 -3.27 -18.65
C ALA A 156 1.03 -2.47 -17.79
N ASN A 157 0.98 -2.73 -16.48
CA ASN A 157 0.12 -1.99 -15.54
C ASN A 157 0.88 -1.61 -14.26
N PRO A 158 1.58 -0.48 -14.24
CA PRO A 158 2.38 -0.05 -13.08
C PRO A 158 1.52 0.48 -11.92
N LYS A 159 0.21 0.70 -12.11
CA LYS A 159 -0.70 1.16 -11.04
C LYS A 159 -1.14 -0.01 -10.13
N LEU A 160 -1.12 -1.23 -10.66
CA LEU A 160 -1.56 -2.43 -9.93
C LEU A 160 -0.64 -2.71 -8.73
N LYS A 161 -1.23 -3.05 -7.58
CA LYS A 161 -0.48 -3.25 -6.33
C LYS A 161 0.49 -4.43 -6.39
N THR A 162 0.09 -5.54 -7.01
CA THR A 162 0.92 -6.74 -7.19
C THR A 162 2.17 -6.42 -8.02
N ASN A 163 1.98 -5.75 -9.16
CA ASN A 163 3.09 -5.34 -10.03
C ASN A 163 4.05 -4.38 -9.32
N ARG A 164 3.53 -3.45 -8.52
CA ARG A 164 4.36 -2.55 -7.69
C ARG A 164 5.10 -3.27 -6.57
N ALA A 165 4.60 -4.41 -6.10
CA ALA A 165 5.30 -5.21 -5.09
C ALA A 165 6.56 -5.86 -5.68
N ASN A 166 6.53 -6.24 -6.96
CA ASN A 166 7.65 -6.83 -7.69
C ASN A 166 8.69 -5.80 -8.18
N ALA A 167 8.41 -4.50 -8.03
CA ALA A 167 9.32 -3.45 -8.46
C ALA A 167 10.33 -3.09 -7.37
N VAL A 168 11.51 -2.64 -7.79
CA VAL A 168 12.45 -1.97 -6.89
C VAL A 168 11.90 -0.58 -6.56
N LYS A 169 11.68 -0.31 -5.26
CA LYS A 169 11.08 0.94 -4.79
C LYS A 169 12.17 1.88 -4.30
N LYS A 170 12.19 3.11 -4.82
CA LYS A 170 13.11 4.17 -4.39
C LYS A 170 12.33 5.46 -4.14
N PRO A 171 12.55 6.19 -3.04
CA PRO A 171 12.02 7.54 -2.91
C PRO A 171 12.67 8.45 -3.97
N TYR A 172 11.92 9.43 -4.48
CA TYR A 172 12.49 10.47 -5.34
C TYR A 172 11.97 11.85 -4.95
N LYS A 173 12.70 12.89 -5.34
CA LYS A 173 12.28 14.28 -5.18
C LYS A 173 12.27 14.96 -6.53
N LEU A 174 11.39 15.94 -6.68
CA LEU A 174 11.38 16.80 -7.85
C LEU A 174 12.45 17.87 -7.66
N GLU A 175 13.28 18.06 -8.67
CA GLU A 175 14.39 18.98 -8.58
C GLU A 175 13.96 20.35 -9.08
N LYS A 176 14.04 21.34 -8.19
CA LYS A 176 13.57 22.71 -8.50
C LYS A 176 14.36 23.30 -9.68
N LYS A 177 15.68 23.11 -9.66
CA LYS A 177 16.60 23.57 -10.73
C LYS A 177 16.28 22.96 -12.09
N ALA A 178 15.65 21.79 -12.14
CA ALA A 178 15.30 21.18 -13.41
C ALA A 178 14.17 21.93 -14.13
N PHE A 179 13.28 22.64 -13.43
CA PHE A 179 12.26 23.47 -14.06
C PHE A 179 12.83 24.68 -14.81
N ASP A 180 14.03 25.13 -14.45
CA ASP A 180 14.70 26.21 -15.17
C ASP A 180 15.23 25.75 -16.53
N LEU A 181 15.35 24.44 -16.74
CA LEU A 181 15.97 23.83 -17.92
C LEU A 181 14.97 23.52 -19.05
N TYR A 182 13.66 23.66 -18.85
CA TYR A 182 12.64 23.41 -19.88
C TYR A 182 11.35 24.17 -19.60
N TYR A 183 10.49 24.34 -20.60
CA TYR A 183 9.17 24.94 -20.37
C TYR A 183 8.17 23.92 -19.80
N SER A 184 7.56 24.23 -18.65
CA SER A 184 6.57 23.36 -18.02
C SER A 184 5.21 24.04 -17.91
N ALA A 185 4.23 23.57 -18.69
CA ALA A 185 2.83 23.96 -18.56
C ALA A 185 2.23 23.59 -17.17
N SER A 186 2.89 22.67 -16.45
CA SER A 186 2.46 22.19 -15.13
C SER A 186 2.76 23.15 -13.98
N LEU A 187 3.59 24.19 -14.20
CA LEU A 187 3.85 25.21 -13.17
C LEU A 187 2.58 25.98 -12.77
N HIS A 188 1.59 26.05 -13.67
CA HIS A 188 0.36 26.82 -13.49
C HIS A 188 -0.88 25.98 -13.13
N VAL A 189 -0.74 24.66 -12.98
CA VAL A 189 -1.87 23.78 -12.64
C VAL A 189 -1.78 23.39 -11.17
N GLU A 190 -2.78 23.81 -10.39
CA GLU A 190 -2.88 23.44 -8.97
C GLU A 190 -2.89 21.92 -8.80
N LYS A 191 -2.01 21.40 -7.94
CA LYS A 191 -1.94 19.96 -7.68
C LYS A 191 -3.20 19.54 -6.92
N PRO A 192 -3.91 18.48 -7.34
CA PRO A 192 -5.07 17.99 -6.61
C PRO A 192 -4.65 17.56 -5.20
N LYS A 193 -5.23 18.18 -4.18
CA LYS A 193 -5.00 17.85 -2.76
C LYS A 193 -5.50 16.43 -2.50
N ARG A 194 -4.60 15.47 -2.31
CA ARG A 194 -4.97 14.08 -1.99
C ARG A 194 -5.15 13.92 -0.48
N ALA A 195 -6.24 13.27 -0.08
CA ALA A 195 -6.57 13.04 1.32
C ALA A 195 -5.54 12.13 2.00
N ILE A 196 -5.11 12.54 3.20
CA ILE A 196 -4.24 11.74 4.06
C ILE A 196 -5.10 10.60 4.66
N PRO A 197 -4.61 9.34 4.71
CA PRO A 197 -5.38 8.23 5.26
C PRO A 197 -5.80 8.48 6.71
N LYS A 198 -7.06 8.17 7.05
CA LYS A 198 -7.63 8.39 8.40
C LYS A 198 -6.82 7.72 9.53
N MET A 199 -6.14 6.61 9.23
CA MET A 199 -5.29 5.90 10.20
C MET A 199 -4.10 6.72 10.69
N VAL A 200 -3.59 7.66 9.89
CA VAL A 200 -2.50 8.55 10.33
C VAL A 200 -3.00 9.51 11.42
N TYR A 201 -4.19 10.07 11.25
CA TYR A 201 -4.82 10.90 12.27
C TYR A 201 -5.13 10.09 13.55
N ALA A 202 -5.59 8.85 13.41
CA ALA A 202 -5.83 7.96 14.55
C ALA A 202 -4.54 7.64 15.32
N ALA A 203 -3.43 7.41 14.62
CA ALA A 203 -2.13 7.17 15.26
C ALA A 203 -1.60 8.39 16.01
N ILE A 204 -1.72 9.60 15.42
CA ILE A 204 -1.35 10.85 16.08
C ILE A 204 -2.23 11.09 17.30
N PHE A 205 -3.54 10.88 17.18
CA PHE A 205 -4.46 11.00 18.30
C PHE A 205 -4.08 10.04 19.44
N LEU A 206 -3.80 8.77 19.14
CA LEU A 206 -3.44 7.77 20.15
C LEU A 206 -2.09 8.10 20.83
N LEU A 207 -1.12 8.65 20.08
CA LEU A 207 0.18 9.09 20.62
C LEU A 207 0.03 10.18 21.70
N PHE A 208 -0.95 11.08 21.59
CA PHE A 208 -1.20 12.12 22.58
C PHE A 208 -2.26 11.74 23.62
N ALA A 209 -3.26 10.95 23.23
CA ALA A 209 -4.34 10.54 24.12
C ALA A 209 -3.86 9.60 25.22
N VAL A 210 -2.97 8.64 24.92
CA VAL A 210 -2.49 7.67 25.92
C VAL A 210 -1.67 8.34 27.03
N PRO A 211 -0.67 9.20 26.76
CA PRO A 211 0.06 9.91 27.81
C PRO A 211 -0.82 10.89 28.59
N ALA A 212 -1.72 11.60 27.92
CA ALA A 212 -2.65 12.52 28.59
C ALA A 212 -3.59 11.77 29.54
N MET A 213 -4.13 10.62 29.10
CA MET A 213 -4.97 9.78 29.94
C MET A 213 -4.19 9.21 31.13
N ALA A 214 -2.94 8.77 30.92
CA ALA A 214 -2.08 8.29 31.99
C ALA A 214 -1.74 9.39 33.03
N MET A 215 -1.53 10.63 32.58
CA MET A 215 -1.29 11.76 33.49
C MET A 215 -2.54 12.09 34.32
N ILE A 216 -3.73 12.06 33.70
CA ILE A 216 -5.01 12.30 34.38
C ILE A 216 -5.32 11.18 35.39
N THR A 217 -5.10 9.92 35.02
CA THR A 217 -5.33 8.78 35.93
C THR A 217 -4.32 8.76 37.08
N TYR A 218 -3.05 9.08 36.82
CA TYR A 218 -2.04 9.20 37.86
C TYR A 218 -2.41 10.27 38.89
N GLY A 219 -2.80 11.48 38.44
CA GLY A 219 -3.26 12.55 39.35
C GLY A 219 -4.46 12.14 40.20
N ARG A 220 -5.48 11.52 39.60
CA ARG A 220 -6.66 11.07 40.36
C ARG A 220 -6.38 9.96 41.37
N ILE A 221 -5.41 9.08 41.06
CA ILE A 221 -5.02 8.00 41.98
C ILE A 221 -4.13 8.57 43.09
N SER A 222 -3.21 9.48 42.79
CA SER A 222 -2.39 10.15 43.82
C SER A 222 -3.24 10.96 44.79
N ASP A 223 -4.26 11.67 44.30
CA ASP A 223 -5.16 12.45 45.16
C ASP A 223 -5.95 11.53 46.10
N ARG A 224 -6.43 10.37 45.62
CA ARG A 224 -7.15 9.39 46.45
C ARG A 224 -6.26 8.61 47.42
N LEU A 225 -4.97 8.49 47.14
CA LEU A 225 -3.99 7.87 48.03
C LEU A 225 -3.43 8.87 49.06
N ALA A 226 -3.59 10.18 48.85
CA ALA A 226 -3.25 11.21 49.82
C ALA A 226 -4.34 11.42 50.89
N ASP A 227 -5.60 11.07 50.59
CA ASP A 227 -6.75 11.22 51.50
C ASP A 227 -7.07 10.08 52.53
N PRO A 228 -6.37 8.93 52.66
CA PRO A 228 -6.71 7.94 53.70
C PRO A 228 -6.27 8.35 55.12
N MET A 229 -5.72 9.55 55.32
CA MET A 229 -5.25 10.02 56.63
C MET A 229 -6.25 10.91 57.38
N GLN A 230 -7.39 11.26 56.78
CA GLN A 230 -8.38 12.16 57.40
C GLN A 230 -9.64 11.45 57.93
N GLU A 231 -9.93 10.21 57.49
CA GLU A 231 -11.06 9.41 58.01
C GLU A 231 -10.75 8.65 59.32
N ILE A 232 -9.47 8.47 59.69
CA ILE A 232 -9.10 7.78 60.94
C ILE A 232 -9.22 8.71 62.15
N ALA A 233 -9.01 10.02 61.98
CA ALA A 233 -9.09 11.00 63.08
C ALA A 233 -10.54 11.35 63.50
N ALA A 234 -11.53 11.14 62.62
CA ALA A 234 -12.92 11.50 62.91
C ALA A 234 -13.70 10.41 63.70
N ASN A 235 -13.23 9.16 63.71
CA ASN A 235 -13.93 8.04 64.34
C ASN A 235 -13.53 7.79 65.82
N GLU A 236 -12.56 8.54 66.36
CA GLU A 236 -12.12 8.42 67.75
C GLU A 236 -12.94 9.29 68.73
N GLU A 237 -13.61 10.34 68.26
CA GLU A 237 -14.37 11.26 69.14
C GLU A 237 -15.82 10.84 69.44
N GLU A 238 -16.42 9.91 68.66
CA GLU A 238 -17.84 9.56 68.82
C GLU A 238 -18.11 8.34 69.72
N LYS A 239 -17.07 7.63 70.19
CA LYS A 239 -17.22 6.41 71.01
C LYS A 239 -17.24 6.60 72.53
N ILE A 240 -17.07 7.82 73.05
CA ILE A 240 -16.88 8.03 74.51
C ILE A 240 -18.15 8.45 75.26
N ASN A 241 -19.22 8.89 74.59
CA ASN A 241 -20.42 9.32 75.32
C ASN A 241 -21.68 8.51 74.94
N LEU A 242 -22.31 7.98 75.99
CA LEU A 242 -23.69 7.47 76.08
C LEU A 242 -23.88 5.95 75.97
N SER A 243 -23.19 5.23 76.87
CA SER A 243 -23.77 4.05 77.53
C SER A 243 -24.18 4.45 78.95
N ALA A 244 -25.49 4.63 79.20
CA ALA A 244 -26.17 4.41 80.47
C ALA A 244 -27.63 4.95 80.44
N GLN A 245 -28.63 4.09 80.22
CA GLN A 245 -29.65 3.69 81.21
C GLN A 245 -30.85 2.97 80.58
N GLU A 246 -31.45 2.11 81.41
CA GLU A 246 -32.36 0.99 81.15
C GLU A 246 -33.82 1.38 80.88
N GLY A 247 -34.61 0.42 80.35
CA GLY A 247 -36.05 0.32 80.69
C GLY A 247 -37.01 -0.22 79.61
N GLU A 248 -37.39 -1.50 79.77
CA GLU A 248 -38.70 -2.14 79.47
C GLU A 248 -39.14 -2.63 78.05
N THR A 249 -39.01 -3.96 77.86
CA THR A 249 -40.06 -5.00 77.68
C THR A 249 -41.08 -4.97 76.50
N GLN A 250 -40.72 -5.65 75.38
CA GLN A 250 -41.37 -6.85 74.73
C GLN A 250 -42.85 -6.84 74.21
N PRO A 251 -43.29 -7.78 73.30
CA PRO A 251 -42.56 -8.83 72.54
C PRO A 251 -43.06 -9.22 71.10
N LEU A 252 -42.36 -10.22 70.51
CA LEU A 252 -42.77 -11.33 69.59
C LEU A 252 -42.99 -10.99 68.09
N SER A 253 -42.45 -11.73 67.09
CA SER A 253 -42.39 -13.20 66.92
C SER A 253 -41.20 -13.78 66.09
N VAL A 254 -40.45 -14.74 66.69
CA VAL A 254 -40.14 -16.14 66.28
C VAL A 254 -39.84 -16.51 64.78
N ILE A 255 -38.54 -16.64 64.40
CA ILE A 255 -37.67 -17.84 64.08
C ILE A 255 -38.41 -19.14 63.60
N PRO A 256 -37.90 -20.14 62.79
CA PRO A 256 -36.51 -20.64 62.51
C PRO A 256 -36.18 -21.02 61.04
N VAL A 257 -35.10 -21.69 60.59
CA VAL A 257 -33.68 -22.04 60.92
C VAL A 257 -33.34 -23.28 60.04
N SER A 258 -32.06 -23.46 59.67
CA SER A 258 -31.33 -24.70 59.28
C SER A 258 -31.69 -25.38 57.94
N GLN A 259 -30.78 -25.48 56.94
CA GLN A 259 -29.61 -26.39 56.78
C GLN A 259 -29.99 -27.89 56.56
N PRO A 260 -29.10 -28.76 56.05
CA PRO A 260 -28.33 -28.82 54.79
C PRO A 260 -28.54 -30.20 54.09
N VAL A 261 -27.67 -30.60 53.15
CA VAL A 261 -27.15 -31.98 52.90
C VAL A 261 -26.98 -32.30 51.40
N ILE A 262 -25.80 -32.87 51.14
CA ILE A 262 -25.17 -33.31 49.90
C ILE A 262 -25.87 -34.55 49.33
N ALA A 263 -25.93 -34.66 48.00
CA ALA A 263 -26.00 -35.94 47.30
C ALA A 263 -25.14 -35.91 46.03
N LEU A 264 -24.14 -36.78 45.98
CA LEU A 264 -23.41 -37.17 44.77
C LEU A 264 -24.38 -37.80 43.76
N PRO A 265 -24.17 -37.64 42.44
CA PRO A 265 -24.58 -38.63 41.48
C PRO A 265 -23.41 -39.55 41.09
N SER A 266 -23.79 -40.79 40.81
CA SER A 266 -22.96 -41.89 40.39
C SER A 266 -22.44 -41.71 38.97
N THR A 267 -21.31 -42.36 38.74
CA THR A 267 -20.67 -42.63 37.46
C THR A 267 -21.61 -43.30 36.46
N LYS A 268 -21.80 -42.66 35.31
CA LYS A 268 -21.91 -43.33 34.00
C LYS A 268 -20.92 -42.67 33.04
N GLU A 269 -19.93 -43.45 32.63
CA GLU A 269 -19.00 -43.08 31.56
C GLU A 269 -19.77 -42.93 30.24
N SER A 270 -19.72 -41.75 29.63
CA SER A 270 -19.03 -41.51 28.35
C SER A 270 -19.48 -40.19 27.70
N LEU A 271 -18.51 -39.28 27.56
CA LEU A 271 -18.51 -38.11 26.68
C LEU A 271 -19.67 -37.09 26.79
N SER A 272 -19.76 -36.35 27.90
CA SER A 272 -20.49 -35.07 27.94
C SER A 272 -19.60 -33.91 28.38
N MET A 273 -18.68 -33.49 27.50
CA MET A 273 -18.05 -32.16 27.56
C MET A 273 -18.97 -31.06 26.99
N LEU A 274 -20.19 -31.42 26.60
CA LEU A 274 -21.19 -30.51 26.08
C LEU A 274 -22.18 -30.15 27.18
N SER A 275 -22.62 -28.90 27.20
CA SER A 275 -23.60 -28.42 28.17
C SER A 275 -24.97 -29.05 27.90
N ASP A 276 -25.60 -29.58 28.94
CA ASP A 276 -26.99 -30.08 28.91
C ASP A 276 -28.02 -28.96 28.68
N ALA A 277 -27.60 -27.69 28.73
CA ALA A 277 -28.45 -26.53 28.47
C ALA A 277 -28.71 -26.27 26.97
N VAL A 278 -28.06 -27.02 26.07
CA VAL A 278 -28.21 -26.88 24.62
C VAL A 278 -28.98 -28.10 24.09
N ASP A 279 -30.10 -27.83 23.41
CA ASP A 279 -30.83 -28.87 22.67
C ASP A 279 -30.09 -29.20 21.36
N TRP A 280 -29.26 -30.25 21.40
CA TRP A 280 -28.43 -30.69 20.29
C TRP A 280 -29.23 -31.26 19.10
N SER A 281 -30.51 -31.61 19.29
CA SER A 281 -31.39 -32.05 18.20
C SER A 281 -31.69 -30.93 17.19
N GLN A 282 -31.53 -29.67 17.61
CA GLN A 282 -31.79 -28.50 16.79
C GLN A 282 -30.56 -28.04 16.00
N VAL A 283 -29.37 -28.59 16.28
CA VAL A 283 -28.09 -28.15 15.71
C VAL A 283 -27.77 -28.93 14.44
N ALA A 284 -27.70 -28.24 13.30
CA ALA A 284 -27.37 -28.84 12.01
C ALA A 284 -25.86 -28.84 11.73
N ALA A 285 -25.16 -27.76 12.07
CA ALA A 285 -23.72 -27.66 11.86
C ALA A 285 -23.08 -26.59 12.76
N CYS A 286 -21.85 -26.84 13.20
CA CYS A 286 -21.02 -25.85 13.90
C CYS A 286 -19.73 -25.61 13.13
N VAL A 287 -19.30 -24.35 13.07
CA VAL A 287 -18.09 -23.91 12.37
C VAL A 287 -17.26 -23.05 13.31
N SER A 288 -15.97 -23.39 13.44
CA SER A 288 -15.00 -22.65 14.24
C SER A 288 -13.96 -21.95 13.37
N SER A 289 -13.52 -20.78 13.83
CA SER A 289 -12.45 -19.96 13.30
C SER A 289 -11.47 -19.64 14.44
N LYS A 290 -10.28 -19.11 14.12
CA LYS A 290 -9.22 -18.79 15.10
C LYS A 290 -9.66 -17.93 16.27
N SER A 291 -10.76 -17.19 16.16
CA SER A 291 -11.25 -16.29 17.20
C SER A 291 -12.70 -16.52 17.63
N ASN A 292 -13.48 -17.39 16.96
CA ASN A 292 -14.92 -17.54 17.22
C ASN A 292 -15.47 -18.88 16.75
N CYS A 293 -16.45 -19.41 17.47
CA CYS A 293 -17.22 -20.60 17.09
C CYS A 293 -18.70 -20.27 16.97
N ILE A 294 -19.36 -20.72 15.90
CA ILE A 294 -20.76 -20.44 15.60
C ILE A 294 -21.47 -21.71 15.15
N CYS A 295 -22.65 -21.98 15.72
CA CYS A 295 -23.52 -23.07 15.31
C CYS A 295 -24.78 -22.58 14.59
N TYR A 296 -25.26 -23.39 13.65
CA TYR A 296 -26.48 -23.18 12.88
C TYR A 296 -27.45 -24.34 13.09
N GLY A 297 -28.74 -24.03 13.19
CA GLY A 297 -29.79 -25.04 13.24
C GLY A 297 -30.28 -25.49 11.87
N HIS A 298 -31.20 -26.46 11.83
CA HIS A 298 -31.73 -27.04 10.58
C HIS A 298 -32.45 -26.03 9.67
N GLN A 299 -32.89 -24.90 10.22
CA GLN A 299 -33.49 -23.79 9.47
C GLN A 299 -32.47 -22.70 9.08
N ALA A 300 -31.17 -23.00 9.11
CA ALA A 300 -30.07 -22.05 8.89
C ALA A 300 -30.03 -20.85 9.85
N GLN A 301 -30.75 -20.93 10.97
CA GLN A 301 -30.73 -19.92 12.03
C GLN A 301 -29.47 -20.04 12.89
N ARG A 302 -28.89 -18.91 13.27
CA ARG A 302 -27.73 -18.89 14.17
C ARG A 302 -28.18 -19.19 15.60
N LEU A 303 -27.59 -20.21 16.20
CA LEU A 303 -27.88 -20.61 17.58
C LEU A 303 -26.93 -19.88 18.54
N ASN A 304 -27.47 -19.41 19.66
CA ASN A 304 -26.71 -18.73 20.69
C ASN A 304 -26.09 -19.75 21.67
N ILE A 305 -25.02 -20.41 21.23
CA ILE A 305 -24.28 -21.39 22.01
C ILE A 305 -22.98 -20.76 22.51
N VAL A 306 -22.64 -20.98 23.77
CA VAL A 306 -21.41 -20.48 24.38
C VAL A 306 -20.20 -21.00 23.59
N PRO A 307 -19.19 -20.16 23.27
CA PRO A 307 -18.07 -20.55 22.40
C PRO A 307 -17.31 -21.80 22.86
N ASP A 308 -17.15 -22.01 24.16
CA ASP A 308 -16.45 -23.19 24.70
C ASP A 308 -17.20 -24.48 24.40
N THR A 309 -18.52 -24.47 24.57
CA THR A 309 -19.41 -25.59 24.24
C THR A 309 -19.47 -25.85 22.73
N CYS A 310 -19.47 -24.79 21.92
CA CYS A 310 -19.43 -24.88 20.46
C CYS A 310 -18.11 -25.53 19.98
N ASN A 311 -16.98 -25.13 20.56
CA ASN A 311 -15.67 -25.72 20.22
C ASN A 311 -15.57 -27.18 20.69
N ALA A 312 -16.11 -27.52 21.86
CA ALA A 312 -16.19 -28.90 22.32
C ALA A 312 -17.02 -29.77 21.35
N ALA A 313 -18.15 -29.26 20.85
CA ALA A 313 -18.99 -29.95 19.87
C ALA A 313 -18.26 -30.25 18.55
N ILE A 314 -17.42 -29.33 18.08
CA ILE A 314 -16.64 -29.52 16.85
C ILE A 314 -15.53 -30.56 17.06
N ASN A 315 -14.89 -30.55 18.23
CA ASN A 315 -13.74 -31.42 18.49
C ASN A 315 -14.16 -32.85 18.85
N TYR A 316 -15.29 -33.03 19.52
CA TYR A 316 -15.71 -34.32 20.08
C TYR A 316 -17.01 -34.86 19.48
N GLY A 317 -17.70 -34.09 18.63
CA GLY A 317 -19.02 -34.43 18.13
C GLY A 317 -20.10 -34.31 19.21
N TRP A 318 -21.36 -34.57 18.84
CA TRP A 318 -22.49 -34.64 19.76
C TRP A 318 -23.42 -35.77 19.36
N ILE A 319 -24.25 -36.22 20.31
CA ILE A 319 -25.23 -37.29 20.11
C ILE A 319 -26.63 -36.66 20.13
N ILE A 320 -27.49 -37.09 19.23
CA ILE A 320 -28.91 -36.73 19.20
C ILE A 320 -29.67 -37.93 19.75
N ASN A 321 -30.44 -37.72 20.83
CA ASN A 321 -31.37 -38.71 21.36
C ASN A 321 -32.76 -38.56 20.74
#